data_AF-T0DST0-F1
#
_entry.id   AF-T0DST0-F1
#
_cell.length_a   1.000
_cell.length_b   1.000
_cell.length_c   1.000
_cell.angle_alpha   90.00
_cell.angle_beta   90.00
_cell.angle_gamma   90.00
#
_symmetry.space_group_name_H-M   'P 1'
#
loop_
_entity.id
_entity.type
_entity.pdbx_description
1 polymer ?
#
loop_
_entity_poly.entity_id
_entity_poly.type
_entity_poly.pdbx_seq_one_letter_code
_entity_poly.pdbx_strand_id
1 'polypeptide(L)'
;MLRISKLYLNILFATGLMVPLSTIGTLCFHASTSIVVVSCIAICLGMFPVYLPKGTLWGAGVVTYIFVLSTNGPLTACVPLFFGTVAEFMKHYRWNVKRIKFFRLTVTFGMFFYALLAAWYSSRQTTHLPYFFHILISVATFEVVNYIILVGIQLSIGQRVTLADGLGMFNFLPLIATSAVLTMYIQFARNWEFALLICFLFACFVLLSQQFHQAVHSRDIAERQYELIAHYTTELILVVNKDLKITYASPSHEQVFECGVDSITGQQLDSIMLQSDFVKEAIRRIQSFVTNERHQLTLNINGKQLPVETEFSPVLNDRGEVYDIILASRDITERLRQQEYLVHSEKLAVIGQLAAGVAHEIRNPLTAVKGFVQVLKRDFESYSQSSYDIVWSELTRIEEITSELLLLAKPQKAQYKIVDLVPVVRHCVTLLEGQAHKRNVYFDLAFQGAIYSKCNENQIRQVFVNILKNAVESMDDGGVVNISGRLVDDQIVIVIRDQGVGIPEELKTNLGDPFYTTKEKGTGLGLMVVYNILKEHQGNIEIHSEVGVGTEVTIMLPSAQQPGDDGVIRMQSATMVL
;
A
#
# COMPACT_ATOMS: atom_id res chain seq x y z
N MET A 1 8.41 38.35 -38.80
CA MET A 1 9.38 37.31 -38.36
C MET A 1 9.24 35.96 -39.08
N LEU A 2 8.04 35.44 -39.37
CA LEU A 2 7.83 34.13 -40.01
C LEU A 2 8.37 33.94 -41.46
N ARG A 3 8.62 35.02 -42.22
CA ARG A 3 9.23 34.93 -43.57
C ARG A 3 10.76 34.79 -43.52
N ILE A 4 11.41 35.32 -42.48
CA ILE A 4 12.88 35.26 -42.31
C ILE A 4 13.31 33.85 -41.88
N SER A 5 12.49 33.14 -41.09
CA SER A 5 12.78 31.77 -40.63
C SER A 5 12.76 30.73 -41.76
N LYS A 6 11.80 30.83 -42.69
CA LYS A 6 11.74 29.93 -43.87
C LYS A 6 12.89 30.14 -44.84
N LEU A 7 13.37 31.38 -44.99
CA LEU A 7 14.50 31.70 -45.86
C LEU A 7 15.79 31.02 -45.38
N TYR A 8 16.06 31.09 -44.07
CA TYR A 8 17.23 30.46 -43.45
C TYR A 8 17.25 28.94 -43.63
N LEU A 9 16.10 28.29 -43.41
CA LEU A 9 15.95 26.83 -43.59
C LEU A 9 16.16 26.41 -45.06
N ASN A 10 15.69 27.23 -46.00
CA ASN A 10 15.86 26.98 -47.44
C ASN A 10 17.30 27.19 -47.90
N ILE A 11 18.02 28.16 -47.33
CA ILE A 11 19.45 28.37 -47.60
C ILE A 11 20.25 27.16 -47.10
N LEU A 12 20.02 26.72 -45.85
CA LEU A 12 20.63 25.51 -45.28
C LEU A 12 20.33 24.26 -46.11
N PHE A 13 19.11 24.11 -46.59
CA PHE A 13 18.71 23.03 -47.49
C PHE A 13 19.44 23.10 -48.84
N ALA A 14 19.52 24.29 -49.46
CA ALA A 14 20.22 24.47 -50.73
C ALA A 14 21.72 24.18 -50.61
N THR A 15 22.36 24.64 -49.53
CA THR A 15 23.77 24.32 -49.24
C THR A 15 23.97 22.84 -48.93
N GLY A 16 23.05 22.23 -48.16
CA GLY A 16 23.11 20.81 -47.82
C GLY A 16 22.93 19.87 -49.01
N LEU A 17 22.37 20.35 -50.13
CA LEU A 17 22.18 19.60 -51.36
C LEU A 17 23.28 19.86 -52.41
N MET A 18 23.80 21.09 -52.47
CA MET A 18 24.86 21.49 -53.41
C MET A 18 26.24 20.96 -53.02
N VAL A 19 26.52 20.87 -51.72
CA VAL A 19 27.83 20.41 -51.22
C VAL A 19 28.10 18.93 -51.57
N PRO A 20 27.19 17.96 -51.34
CA PRO A 20 27.37 16.56 -51.74
C PRO A 20 27.68 16.39 -53.22
N LEU A 21 26.98 17.14 -54.08
CA LEU A 21 27.19 17.14 -55.53
C LEU A 21 28.58 17.68 -55.91
N SER A 22 29.05 18.72 -55.23
CA SER A 22 30.41 19.27 -55.43
C SER A 22 31.52 18.33 -54.93
N THR A 23 31.28 17.59 -53.85
CA THR A 23 32.24 16.62 -53.29
C THR A 23 32.42 15.36 -54.13
N ILE A 24 31.34 14.89 -54.79
CA ILE A 24 31.43 13.76 -55.72
C ILE A 24 32.36 14.13 -56.90
N GLY A 25 32.33 15.39 -57.35
CA GLY A 25 33.23 15.90 -58.39
C GLY A 25 34.71 15.94 -57.99
N THR A 26 35.03 16.13 -56.70
CA THR A 26 36.42 16.15 -56.20
C THR A 26 36.96 14.75 -55.87
N LEU A 27 36.09 13.85 -55.41
CA LEU A 27 36.40 12.41 -55.21
C LEU A 27 36.86 11.72 -56.50
N CYS A 28 36.28 12.10 -57.65
CA CYS A 28 36.59 11.47 -58.93
C CYS A 28 37.95 11.87 -59.54
N PHE A 29 38.63 12.91 -59.02
CA PHE A 29 39.85 13.41 -59.67
C PHE A 29 41.11 13.43 -58.78
N HIS A 30 41.05 13.53 -57.43
CA HIS A 30 42.25 13.73 -56.59
C HIS A 30 42.28 13.08 -55.18
N ALA A 31 41.48 12.05 -54.88
CA ALA A 31 41.46 11.50 -53.51
C ALA A 31 42.74 10.71 -53.15
N SER A 32 43.45 11.12 -52.09
CA SER A 32 44.57 10.36 -51.51
C SER A 32 44.05 9.13 -50.73
N THR A 33 44.82 8.03 -50.72
CA THR A 33 44.51 6.79 -49.97
C THR A 33 44.21 7.01 -48.49
N SER A 34 44.80 8.05 -47.89
CA SER A 34 44.55 8.49 -46.52
C SER A 34 43.10 8.95 -46.25
N ILE A 35 42.40 9.52 -47.23
CA ILE A 35 41.00 9.97 -47.06
C ILE A 35 40.04 8.78 -46.93
N VAL A 36 40.30 7.71 -47.70
CA VAL A 36 39.50 6.48 -47.69
C VAL A 36 39.63 5.77 -46.34
N VAL A 37 40.85 5.62 -45.84
CA VAL A 37 41.12 4.98 -44.54
C VAL A 37 40.45 5.74 -43.40
N VAL A 38 40.54 7.07 -43.39
CA VAL A 38 39.92 7.89 -42.35
C VAL A 38 38.38 7.85 -42.43
N SER A 39 37.81 7.81 -43.63
CA SER A 39 36.36 7.64 -43.82
C SER A 39 35.88 6.29 -43.31
N CYS A 40 36.63 5.21 -43.53
CA CYS A 40 36.33 3.90 -42.96
C CYS A 40 36.40 3.90 -41.43
N ILE A 41 37.41 4.56 -40.83
CA ILE A 41 37.53 4.70 -39.38
C ILE A 41 36.34 5.48 -38.80
N ALA A 42 35.90 6.57 -39.45
CA ALA A 42 34.72 7.34 -39.03
C ALA A 42 33.43 6.49 -39.04
N ILE A 43 33.24 5.68 -40.09
CA ILE A 43 32.10 4.76 -40.20
C ILE A 43 32.16 3.69 -39.11
N CYS A 44 33.34 3.07 -38.89
CA CYS A 44 33.54 2.07 -37.85
C CYS A 44 33.28 2.64 -36.45
N LEU A 45 33.83 3.82 -36.13
CA LEU A 45 33.60 4.47 -34.83
C LEU A 45 32.13 4.88 -34.63
N GLY A 46 31.42 5.27 -35.68
CA GLY A 46 29.97 5.51 -35.62
C GLY A 46 29.14 4.24 -35.38
N MET A 47 29.66 3.07 -35.74
CA MET A 47 28.99 1.78 -35.48
C MET A 47 29.15 1.29 -34.04
N PHE A 48 30.17 1.74 -33.31
CA PHE A 48 30.43 1.36 -31.91
C PHE A 48 30.23 2.56 -30.97
N PRO A 49 28.99 2.81 -30.51
CA PRO A 49 28.71 3.94 -29.63
C PRO A 49 29.39 3.76 -28.27
N VAL A 50 30.24 4.70 -27.90
CA VAL A 50 30.80 4.78 -26.54
C VAL A 50 29.90 5.72 -25.73
N TYR A 51 29.42 5.28 -24.58
CA TYR A 51 28.53 6.08 -23.72
C TYR A 51 29.33 6.66 -22.55
N LEU A 52 29.27 7.98 -22.40
CA LEU A 52 29.82 8.76 -21.30
C LEU A 52 28.83 8.82 -20.11
N PRO A 53 29.27 9.27 -18.93
CA PRO A 53 28.40 9.43 -17.75
C PRO A 53 27.12 10.22 -18.08
N LYS A 54 25.99 9.82 -17.48
CA LYS A 54 24.62 10.30 -17.80
C LYS A 54 24.06 9.85 -19.15
N GLY A 55 24.66 8.85 -19.80
CA GLY A 55 24.14 8.29 -21.06
C GLY A 55 24.45 9.15 -22.29
N THR A 56 25.41 10.07 -22.19
CA THR A 56 25.81 10.91 -23.33
C THR A 56 26.61 10.09 -24.35
N LEU A 57 26.15 10.05 -25.60
CA LEU A 57 26.82 9.34 -26.68
C LEU A 57 28.10 10.07 -27.10
N TRP A 58 29.25 9.41 -27.04
CA TRP A 58 30.52 9.92 -27.56
C TRP A 58 30.57 9.73 -29.08
N GLY A 59 30.38 10.82 -29.82
CA GLY A 59 30.54 10.84 -31.27
C GLY A 59 31.98 11.12 -31.67
N ALA A 60 32.77 10.09 -31.97
CA ALA A 60 34.16 10.25 -32.46
C ALA A 60 34.27 10.88 -33.88
N GLY A 61 33.13 11.24 -34.50
CA GLY A 61 33.08 11.84 -35.83
C GLY A 61 33.72 13.23 -35.91
N VAL A 62 33.49 14.10 -34.92
CA VAL A 62 33.91 15.51 -34.97
C VAL A 62 35.42 15.67 -35.11
N VAL A 63 36.18 14.91 -34.33
CA VAL A 63 37.65 14.92 -34.34
C VAL A 63 38.18 14.37 -35.67
N THR A 64 37.51 13.35 -36.22
CA THR A 64 37.85 12.75 -37.51
C THR A 64 37.60 13.74 -38.66
N TYR A 65 36.50 14.49 -38.61
CA TYR A 65 36.19 15.53 -39.60
C TYR A 65 37.18 16.68 -39.53
N ILE A 66 37.54 17.12 -38.31
CA ILE A 66 38.51 18.20 -38.09
C ILE A 66 39.93 17.78 -38.48
N PHE A 67 40.28 16.50 -38.33
CA PHE A 67 41.53 15.95 -38.85
C PHE A 67 41.64 16.09 -40.37
N VAL A 68 40.64 15.59 -41.11
CA VAL A 68 40.62 15.70 -42.58
C VAL A 68 40.56 17.16 -43.03
N LEU A 69 39.83 17.99 -42.28
CA LEU A 69 39.73 19.43 -42.50
C LEU A 69 41.10 20.12 -42.41
N SER A 70 41.87 19.78 -41.38
CA SER A 70 43.19 20.37 -41.12
C SER A 70 44.27 19.94 -42.12
N THR A 71 44.14 18.73 -42.67
CA THR A 71 45.15 18.13 -43.57
C THR A 71 44.86 18.43 -45.04
N ASN A 72 43.60 18.30 -45.45
CA ASN A 72 43.20 18.30 -46.86
C ASN A 72 42.13 19.37 -47.19
N GLY A 73 41.76 20.22 -46.22
CA GLY A 73 40.83 21.33 -46.40
C GLY A 73 39.34 20.97 -46.27
N PRO A 74 38.44 21.96 -46.41
CA PRO A 74 37.02 21.82 -46.08
C PRO A 74 36.23 20.99 -47.08
N LEU A 75 36.61 21.03 -48.35
CA LEU A 75 35.94 20.24 -49.39
C LEU A 75 36.16 18.74 -49.20
N THR A 76 37.34 18.31 -48.75
CA THR A 76 37.65 16.88 -48.56
C THR A 76 37.05 16.32 -47.26
N ALA A 77 36.95 17.14 -46.21
CA ALA A 77 36.32 16.78 -44.95
C ALA A 77 34.80 16.55 -45.05
N CYS A 78 34.17 17.00 -46.14
CA CYS A 78 32.75 16.74 -46.42
C CYS A 78 32.46 15.27 -46.76
N VAL A 79 33.46 14.53 -47.25
CA VAL A 79 33.32 13.11 -47.63
C VAL A 79 33.03 12.21 -46.40
N PRO A 80 33.87 12.18 -45.35
CA PRO A 80 33.58 11.39 -44.16
C PRO A 80 32.33 11.89 -43.42
N LEU A 81 32.03 13.20 -43.47
CA LEU A 81 30.78 13.76 -42.92
C LEU A 81 29.54 13.19 -43.61
N PHE A 82 29.58 13.09 -44.94
CA PHE A 82 28.49 12.53 -45.73
C PHE A 82 28.25 11.06 -45.37
N PHE A 83 29.29 10.23 -45.37
CA PHE A 83 29.14 8.82 -45.04
C PHE A 83 28.70 8.58 -43.59
N GLY A 84 29.25 9.34 -42.62
CA GLY A 84 28.87 9.20 -41.21
C GLY A 84 27.42 9.59 -40.95
N THR A 85 26.95 10.71 -41.51
CA THR A 85 25.56 11.17 -41.37
C THR A 85 24.56 10.22 -42.04
N VAL A 86 24.91 9.69 -43.23
CA VAL A 86 24.09 8.68 -43.92
C VAL A 86 24.03 7.37 -43.13
N ALA A 87 25.14 6.91 -42.56
CA ALA A 87 25.18 5.69 -41.74
C ALA A 87 24.28 5.80 -40.50
N GLU A 88 24.37 6.90 -39.75
CA GLU A 88 23.55 7.13 -38.56
C GLU A 88 22.06 7.27 -38.92
N PHE A 89 21.77 7.92 -40.04
CA PHE A 89 20.42 8.03 -40.57
C PHE A 89 19.85 6.67 -40.99
N MET A 90 20.65 5.82 -41.66
CA MET A 90 20.22 4.46 -42.04
C MET A 90 19.96 3.59 -40.81
N LYS A 91 20.82 3.68 -39.78
CA LYS A 91 20.68 2.97 -38.49
C LYS A 91 19.37 3.32 -37.80
N HIS A 92 19.01 4.60 -37.76
CA HIS A 92 17.83 5.07 -37.05
C HIS A 92 16.51 4.89 -37.82
N TYR A 93 16.53 4.87 -39.16
CA TYR A 93 15.30 4.92 -39.98
C TYR A 93 15.02 3.68 -40.85
N ARG A 94 15.76 2.56 -40.67
CA ARG A 94 15.55 1.24 -41.32
C ARG A 94 15.17 1.34 -42.80
N TRP A 95 16.06 1.92 -43.62
CA TRP A 95 15.97 2.05 -45.08
C TRP A 95 14.71 2.74 -45.67
N ASN A 96 13.79 3.24 -44.84
CA ASN A 96 12.51 3.79 -45.30
C ASN A 96 12.53 5.33 -45.31
N VAL A 97 12.96 5.90 -46.44
CA VAL A 97 13.21 7.34 -46.63
C VAL A 97 11.95 8.03 -47.19
N LYS A 98 11.18 8.67 -46.31
CA LYS A 98 10.08 9.56 -46.70
C LYS A 98 10.60 10.98 -46.99
N ARG A 99 9.90 11.75 -47.84
CA ARG A 99 10.25 13.14 -48.22
C ARG A 99 10.58 14.05 -47.01
N ILE A 100 9.82 13.93 -45.91
CA ILE A 100 10.04 14.68 -44.67
C ILE A 100 11.38 14.31 -44.00
N LYS A 101 11.73 13.02 -44.01
CA LYS A 101 12.99 12.53 -43.41
C LYS A 101 14.19 12.92 -44.27
N PHE A 102 14.05 12.90 -45.59
CA PHE A 102 15.07 13.39 -46.53
C PHE A 102 15.36 14.87 -46.31
N PHE A 103 14.29 15.69 -46.21
CA PHE A 103 14.44 17.12 -45.91
C PHE A 103 15.21 17.37 -44.60
N ARG A 104 14.88 16.64 -43.53
CA ARG A 104 15.61 16.72 -42.26
C ARG A 104 17.08 16.35 -42.42
N LEU A 105 17.40 15.27 -43.14
CA LEU A 105 18.78 14.85 -43.40
C LEU A 105 19.59 15.95 -44.11
N THR A 106 19.03 16.55 -45.16
CA THR A 106 19.70 17.62 -45.93
C THR A 106 19.94 18.86 -45.08
N VAL A 107 18.97 19.26 -44.25
CA VAL A 107 19.14 20.38 -43.32
C VAL A 107 20.24 20.06 -42.30
N THR A 108 20.25 18.85 -41.72
CA THR A 108 21.32 18.41 -40.81
C THR A 108 22.70 18.47 -41.43
N PHE A 109 22.84 18.03 -42.68
CA PHE A 109 24.10 18.10 -43.39
C PHE A 109 24.57 19.54 -43.63
N GLY A 110 23.66 20.44 -44.05
CA GLY A 110 23.96 21.86 -44.24
C GLY A 110 24.43 22.55 -42.95
N MET A 111 23.83 22.21 -41.80
CA MET A 111 24.23 22.75 -40.50
C MET A 111 25.67 22.36 -40.14
N PHE A 112 25.99 21.07 -40.25
CA PHE A 112 27.33 20.59 -39.95
C PHE A 112 28.40 21.16 -40.88
N PHE A 113 28.06 21.34 -42.16
CA PHE A 113 28.98 21.98 -43.11
C PHE A 113 29.31 23.42 -42.73
N TYR A 114 28.32 24.19 -42.26
CA TYR A 114 28.55 25.57 -41.82
C TYR A 114 29.46 25.63 -40.58
N ALA A 115 29.22 24.75 -39.59
CA ALA A 115 30.09 24.62 -38.43
C ALA A 115 31.53 24.24 -38.83
N LEU A 116 31.68 23.35 -39.82
CA LEU A 116 32.97 22.92 -40.35
C LEU A 116 33.73 24.05 -41.07
N LEU A 117 33.02 24.88 -41.84
CA LEU A 117 33.62 26.06 -42.48
C LEU A 117 34.14 27.07 -41.45
N ALA A 118 33.37 27.32 -40.38
CA ALA A 118 33.79 28.20 -39.30
C ALA A 118 35.02 27.65 -38.57
N ALA A 119 35.03 26.34 -38.28
CA ALA A 119 36.17 25.65 -37.68
C ALA A 119 37.43 25.73 -38.57
N TRP A 120 37.28 25.54 -39.89
CA TRP A 120 38.39 25.68 -40.84
C TRP A 120 38.95 27.10 -40.90
N TYR A 121 38.07 28.09 -40.92
CA TYR A 121 38.49 29.49 -40.89
C TYR A 121 39.27 29.80 -39.61
N SER A 122 38.78 29.35 -38.45
CA SER A 122 39.48 29.51 -37.17
C SER A 122 40.81 28.78 -37.14
N SER A 123 40.88 27.58 -37.72
CA SER A 123 42.11 26.80 -37.89
C SER A 123 43.16 27.57 -38.71
N ARG A 124 42.77 28.17 -39.84
CA ARG A 124 43.71 28.93 -40.69
C ARG A 124 44.30 30.16 -40.01
N GLN A 125 43.55 30.78 -39.10
CA GLN A 125 43.98 31.98 -38.36
C GLN A 125 44.92 31.65 -37.18
N THR A 126 44.91 30.39 -36.68
CA THR A 126 45.67 29.96 -35.50
C THR A 126 46.90 29.11 -35.82
N THR A 127 47.36 29.13 -37.07
CA THR A 127 48.52 28.35 -37.55
C THR A 127 49.84 28.68 -36.83
N HIS A 128 49.91 29.81 -36.13
CA HIS A 128 51.05 30.23 -35.32
C HIS A 128 51.11 29.55 -33.95
N LEU A 129 50.02 28.91 -33.50
CA LEU A 129 49.97 28.16 -32.24
C LEU A 129 50.45 26.72 -32.44
N PRO A 130 50.92 26.04 -31.37
CA PRO A 130 51.18 24.60 -31.42
C PRO A 130 49.94 23.83 -31.90
N TYR A 131 50.16 22.76 -32.69
CA TYR A 131 49.09 21.97 -33.33
C TYR A 131 47.96 21.55 -32.36
N PHE A 132 48.28 21.27 -31.10
CA PHE A 132 47.29 20.95 -30.06
C PHE A 132 46.27 22.06 -29.85
N PHE A 133 46.74 23.28 -29.59
CA PHE A 133 45.88 24.43 -29.36
C PHE A 133 45.11 24.80 -30.62
N HIS A 134 45.74 24.69 -31.78
CA HIS A 134 45.07 24.90 -33.06
C HIS A 134 43.90 23.92 -33.29
N ILE A 135 44.10 22.62 -33.03
CA ILE A 135 43.05 21.59 -33.15
C ILE A 135 41.96 21.82 -32.10
N LEU A 136 42.34 22.08 -30.85
CA LEU A 136 41.40 22.33 -29.76
C LEU A 136 40.50 23.54 -30.05
N ILE A 137 41.08 24.63 -30.56
CA ILE A 137 40.32 25.84 -30.95
C ILE A 137 39.39 25.54 -32.13
N SER A 138 39.84 24.76 -33.12
CA SER A 138 39.00 24.36 -34.25
C SER A 138 37.79 23.52 -33.80
N VAL A 139 38.02 22.56 -32.89
CA VAL A 139 36.96 21.72 -32.30
C VAL A 139 36.00 22.55 -31.44
N ALA A 140 36.53 23.42 -30.58
CA ALA A 140 35.70 24.30 -29.77
C ALA A 140 34.83 25.23 -30.65
N THR A 141 35.40 25.77 -31.72
CA THR A 141 34.69 26.63 -32.67
C THR A 141 33.57 25.86 -33.37
N PHE A 142 33.83 24.62 -33.80
CA PHE A 142 32.82 23.75 -34.40
C PHE A 142 31.63 23.54 -33.45
N GLU A 143 31.89 23.14 -32.22
CA GLU A 143 30.83 22.83 -31.24
C GLU A 143 30.01 24.05 -30.84
N VAL A 144 30.67 25.21 -30.66
CA VAL A 144 29.99 26.47 -30.36
C VAL A 144 29.08 26.90 -31.52
N VAL A 145 29.58 26.84 -32.75
CA VAL A 145 28.78 27.21 -33.93
C VAL A 145 27.62 26.24 -34.13
N ASN A 146 27.86 24.94 -33.97
CA ASN A 146 26.83 23.92 -34.03
C ASN A 146 25.72 24.15 -32.98
N TYR A 147 26.09 24.47 -31.74
CA TYR A 147 25.14 24.81 -30.68
C TYR A 147 24.31 26.06 -31.02
N ILE A 148 24.96 27.15 -31.49
CA ILE A 148 24.26 28.38 -31.90
C ILE A 148 23.22 28.09 -32.99
N ILE A 149 23.56 27.26 -33.98
CA ILE A 149 22.65 26.87 -35.06
C ILE A 149 21.47 26.06 -34.49
N LEU A 150 21.73 25.09 -33.62
CA LEU A 150 20.69 24.27 -32.97
C LEU A 150 19.71 25.11 -32.15
N VAL A 151 20.22 26.02 -31.32
CA VAL A 151 19.39 26.95 -30.53
C VAL A 151 18.59 27.86 -31.45
N GLY A 152 19.21 28.42 -32.50
CA GLY A 152 18.51 29.24 -33.48
C GLY A 152 17.35 28.52 -34.15
N ILE A 153 17.50 27.22 -34.43
CA ILE A 153 16.44 26.38 -34.99
C ILE A 153 15.35 26.10 -33.96
N GLN A 154 15.70 25.73 -32.73
CA GLN A 154 14.72 25.49 -31.66
C GLN A 154 13.88 26.74 -31.38
N LEU A 155 14.51 27.91 -31.34
CA LEU A 155 13.81 29.20 -31.22
C LEU A 155 12.91 29.48 -32.43
N SER A 156 13.35 29.13 -33.66
CA SER A 156 12.55 29.31 -34.87
C SER A 156 11.28 28.44 -34.91
N ILE A 157 11.27 27.34 -34.16
CA ILE A 157 10.15 26.40 -34.00
C ILE A 157 9.30 26.74 -32.75
N GLY A 158 9.68 27.77 -31.99
CA GLY A 158 8.93 28.24 -30.82
C GLY A 158 9.21 27.47 -29.52
N GLN A 159 10.29 26.68 -29.46
CA GLN A 159 10.73 26.02 -28.23
C GLN A 159 11.55 26.99 -27.36
N ARG A 160 11.35 26.95 -26.04
CA ARG A 160 12.21 27.64 -25.07
C ARG A 160 13.44 26.79 -24.77
N VAL A 161 14.61 27.41 -24.81
CA VAL A 161 15.91 26.78 -24.51
C VAL A 161 16.60 27.62 -23.44
N THR A 162 17.12 27.00 -22.39
CA THR A 162 17.88 27.74 -21.36
C THR A 162 19.39 27.66 -21.64
N LEU A 163 20.13 28.69 -21.21
CA LEU A 163 21.60 28.74 -21.32
C LEU A 163 22.29 27.61 -20.53
N ALA A 164 21.67 27.14 -19.45
CA ALA A 164 22.17 26.03 -18.63
C ALA A 164 22.11 24.68 -19.39
N ASP A 165 21.08 24.47 -20.21
CA ASP A 165 20.96 23.29 -21.06
C ASP A 165 22.10 23.21 -22.10
N GLY A 166 22.58 24.37 -22.56
CA GLY A 166 23.72 24.46 -23.48
C GLY A 166 25.06 24.14 -22.85
N LEU A 167 25.35 24.77 -21.71
CA LEU A 167 26.62 24.60 -21.00
C LEU A 167 26.82 23.17 -20.50
N GLY A 168 25.75 22.47 -20.12
CA GLY A 168 25.79 21.06 -19.71
C GLY A 168 26.07 20.05 -20.82
N MET A 169 25.96 20.45 -22.10
CA MET A 169 26.26 19.57 -23.24
C MET A 169 27.75 19.55 -23.63
N PHE A 170 28.54 20.54 -23.19
CA PHE A 170 29.96 20.62 -23.52
C PHE A 170 30.79 19.76 -22.55
N ASN A 171 31.06 18.51 -22.94
CA ASN A 171 32.05 17.68 -22.27
C ASN A 171 33.46 18.06 -22.76
N PHE A 172 34.13 18.94 -22.02
CA PHE A 172 35.48 19.43 -22.36
C PHE A 172 36.57 18.36 -22.22
N LEU A 173 36.42 17.41 -21.28
CA LEU A 173 37.46 16.43 -20.98
C LEU A 173 37.73 15.45 -22.15
N PRO A 174 36.71 14.86 -22.80
CA PRO A 174 36.91 14.08 -24.03
C PRO A 174 37.45 14.92 -25.20
N LEU A 175 37.08 16.20 -25.29
CA LEU A 175 37.56 17.12 -26.32
C LEU A 175 39.08 17.34 -26.21
N ILE A 176 39.54 17.56 -24.98
CA ILE A 176 40.94 17.74 -24.63
C ILE A 176 41.71 16.43 -24.85
N ALA A 177 41.17 15.29 -24.40
CA ALA A 177 41.80 13.99 -24.57
C ALA A 177 41.96 13.61 -26.06
N THR A 178 40.92 13.81 -26.87
CA THR A 178 40.95 13.47 -28.30
C THR A 178 41.83 14.40 -29.12
N SER A 179 41.78 15.71 -28.87
CA SER A 179 42.67 16.68 -29.51
C SER A 179 44.14 16.41 -29.15
N ALA A 180 44.43 15.98 -27.91
CA ALA A 180 45.77 15.59 -27.49
C ALA A 180 46.26 14.35 -28.26
N VAL A 181 45.43 13.29 -28.33
CA VAL A 181 45.75 12.07 -29.09
C VAL A 181 45.95 12.36 -30.57
N LEU A 182 45.10 13.19 -31.17
CA LEU A 182 45.18 13.53 -32.60
C LEU A 182 46.44 14.36 -32.91
N THR A 183 46.76 15.32 -32.04
CA THR A 183 47.99 16.11 -32.18
C THR A 183 49.22 15.23 -32.06
N MET A 184 49.20 14.29 -31.12
CA MET A 184 50.28 13.33 -30.94
C MET A 184 50.42 12.46 -32.19
N TYR A 185 49.34 11.94 -32.76
CA TYR A 185 49.36 11.18 -34.01
C TYR A 185 49.95 11.98 -35.20
N ILE A 186 49.51 13.23 -35.40
CA ILE A 186 49.99 14.09 -36.48
C ILE A 186 51.49 14.38 -36.35
N GLN A 187 51.97 14.63 -35.13
CA GLN A 187 53.39 14.84 -34.89
C GLN A 187 54.21 13.54 -35.01
N PHE A 188 53.61 12.37 -34.81
CA PHE A 188 54.28 11.07 -34.68
C PHE A 188 54.11 10.09 -35.85
N ALA A 189 53.55 10.49 -37.00
CA ALA A 189 53.50 9.69 -38.24
C ALA A 189 54.88 9.24 -38.81
N ARG A 190 55.96 9.35 -38.01
CA ARG A 190 57.33 8.96 -38.30
C ARG A 190 57.86 7.82 -37.41
N ASN A 191 57.23 7.46 -36.27
CA ASN A 191 57.72 6.43 -35.32
C ASN A 191 56.59 5.51 -34.75
N TRP A 192 56.74 4.19 -34.87
CA TRP A 192 55.70 3.17 -34.60
C TRP A 192 55.54 2.77 -33.11
N GLU A 193 56.58 2.95 -32.29
CA GLU A 193 56.58 2.53 -30.87
C GLU A 193 55.53 3.28 -30.03
N PHE A 194 55.23 4.53 -30.36
CA PHE A 194 54.25 5.35 -29.64
C PHE A 194 52.79 5.03 -30.02
N ALA A 195 52.55 4.41 -31.18
CA ALA A 195 51.20 3.98 -31.56
C ALA A 195 50.66 2.87 -30.65
N LEU A 196 51.54 1.97 -30.19
CA LEU A 196 51.19 0.93 -29.22
C LEU A 196 50.79 1.52 -27.87
N LEU A 197 51.49 2.56 -27.40
CA LEU A 197 51.15 3.26 -26.16
C LEU A 197 49.79 3.97 -26.25
N ILE A 198 49.47 4.59 -27.39
CA ILE A 198 48.18 5.24 -27.62
C ILE A 198 47.05 4.21 -27.66
N CYS A 199 47.23 3.09 -28.37
CA CYS A 199 46.27 1.98 -28.36
C CYS A 199 46.07 1.43 -26.95
N PHE A 200 47.14 1.33 -26.16
CA PHE A 200 47.09 0.92 -24.76
C PHE A 200 46.30 1.91 -23.89
N LEU A 201 46.61 3.21 -23.97
CA LEU A 201 45.91 4.25 -23.20
C LEU A 201 44.42 4.36 -23.60
N PHE A 202 44.11 4.23 -24.88
CA PHE A 202 42.74 4.19 -25.37
C PHE A 202 41.99 2.94 -24.89
N ALA A 203 42.63 1.77 -24.93
CA ALA A 203 42.08 0.54 -24.36
C ALA A 203 41.83 0.68 -22.85
N CYS A 204 42.78 1.26 -22.10
CA CYS A 204 42.60 1.57 -20.68
C CYS A 204 41.41 2.51 -20.44
N PHE A 205 41.28 3.57 -21.24
CA PHE A 205 40.15 4.51 -21.13
C PHE A 205 38.81 3.82 -21.40
N VAL A 206 38.71 2.99 -22.44
CA VAL A 206 37.49 2.23 -22.75
C VAL A 206 37.15 1.26 -21.62
N LEU A 207 38.14 0.54 -21.07
CA LEU A 207 37.94 -0.38 -19.95
C LEU A 207 37.48 0.35 -18.68
N LEU A 208 38.12 1.46 -18.32
CA LEU A 208 37.72 2.30 -17.19
C LEU A 208 36.30 2.86 -17.36
N SER A 209 35.97 3.32 -18.57
CA SER A 209 34.63 3.82 -18.89
C SER A 209 33.57 2.73 -18.76
N GLN A 210 33.86 1.51 -19.21
CA GLN A 210 32.96 0.36 -19.06
C GLN A 210 32.76 -0.02 -17.59
N GLN A 211 33.84 -0.12 -16.81
CA GLN A 211 33.74 -0.43 -15.38
C GLN A 211 32.94 0.62 -14.62
N PHE A 212 33.18 1.90 -14.90
CA PHE A 212 32.43 2.99 -14.29
C PHE A 212 30.94 2.91 -14.63
N HIS A 213 30.60 2.63 -15.89
CA HIS A 213 29.21 2.49 -16.31
C HIS A 213 28.51 1.31 -15.63
N GLN A 214 29.19 0.16 -15.53
CA GLN A 214 28.68 -1.00 -14.80
C GLN A 214 28.44 -0.67 -13.33
N ALA A 215 29.38 0.03 -12.66
CA ALA A 215 29.24 0.42 -11.27
C ALA A 215 28.02 1.34 -11.03
N VAL A 216 27.81 2.34 -11.89
CA VAL A 216 26.64 3.24 -11.81
C VAL A 216 25.34 2.46 -12.02
N HIS A 217 25.28 1.62 -13.06
CA HIS A 217 24.09 0.83 -13.37
C HIS A 217 23.76 -0.17 -12.25
N SER A 218 24.77 -0.81 -11.66
CA SER A 218 24.60 -1.68 -10.49
C SER A 218 24.06 -0.92 -9.28
N ARG A 219 24.51 0.33 -9.05
CA ARG A 219 23.99 1.19 -7.98
C ARG A 219 22.53 1.53 -8.19
N ASP A 220 22.16 1.95 -9.40
CA ASP A 220 20.77 2.29 -9.74
C ASP A 220 19.84 1.08 -9.57
N ILE A 221 20.29 -0.13 -9.96
CA ILE A 221 19.51 -1.37 -9.73
C ILE A 221 19.32 -1.62 -8.23
N ALA A 222 20.39 -1.52 -7.44
CA ALA A 222 20.34 -1.78 -6.00
C ALA A 222 19.40 -0.80 -5.28
N GLU A 223 19.45 0.49 -5.65
CA GLU A 223 18.58 1.54 -5.13
C GLU A 223 17.10 1.24 -5.44
N ARG A 224 16.80 0.87 -6.69
CA ARG A 224 15.45 0.47 -7.11
C ARG A 224 14.95 -0.79 -6.43
N GLN A 225 15.81 -1.78 -6.22
CA GLN A 225 15.46 -3.01 -5.50
C GLN A 225 15.11 -2.71 -4.04
N TYR A 226 15.88 -1.85 -3.39
CA TYR A 226 15.61 -1.40 -2.03
C TYR A 226 14.26 -0.68 -1.94
N GLU A 227 13.98 0.27 -2.83
CA GLU A 227 12.70 0.98 -2.88
C GLU A 227 11.51 0.02 -3.04
N LEU A 228 11.62 -0.98 -3.92
CA LEU A 228 10.57 -1.98 -4.10
C LEU A 228 10.35 -2.80 -2.82
N ILE A 229 11.41 -3.28 -2.17
CA ILE A 229 11.30 -4.05 -0.92
C ILE A 229 10.64 -3.19 0.17
N ALA A 230 11.06 -1.92 0.30
CA ALA A 230 10.55 -1.00 1.29
C ALA A 230 9.08 -0.60 1.06
N HIS A 231 8.65 -0.41 -0.20
CA HIS A 231 7.28 0.00 -0.53
C HIS A 231 6.26 -1.14 -0.42
N TYR A 232 6.68 -2.38 -0.68
CA TYR A 232 5.78 -3.54 -0.71
C TYR A 232 5.85 -4.41 0.55
N THR A 233 6.76 -4.13 1.48
CA THR A 233 6.73 -4.79 2.80
C THR A 233 5.58 -4.26 3.64
N THR A 234 4.87 -5.15 4.33
CA THR A 234 3.85 -4.79 5.31
C THR A 234 4.46 -4.50 6.69
N GLU A 235 5.72 -4.82 6.90
CA GLU A 235 6.41 -4.55 8.15
C GLU A 235 6.78 -3.07 8.28
N LEU A 236 6.58 -2.55 9.49
CA LEU A 236 6.94 -1.20 9.88
C LEU A 236 8.42 -1.20 10.28
N ILE A 237 9.29 -0.72 9.38
CA ILE A 237 10.74 -0.70 9.59
C ILE A 237 11.17 0.70 9.98
N LEU A 238 11.77 0.84 11.17
CA LEU A 238 12.45 2.05 11.61
C LEU A 238 13.96 1.78 11.66
N VAL A 239 14.75 2.77 11.29
CA VAL A 239 16.18 2.81 11.64
C VAL A 239 16.38 3.96 12.60
N VAL A 240 17.07 3.68 13.70
CA VAL A 240 17.44 4.67 14.69
C VAL A 240 18.95 4.69 14.87
N ASN A 241 19.50 5.87 15.09
CA ASN A 241 20.91 6.01 15.41
C ASN A 241 21.18 5.66 16.89
N LYS A 242 22.46 5.68 17.28
CA LYS A 242 22.89 5.49 18.68
C LYS A 242 22.24 6.40 19.73
N ASP A 243 21.75 7.57 19.31
CA ASP A 243 21.06 8.55 20.18
C ASP A 243 19.55 8.33 20.21
N LEU A 244 19.06 7.21 19.65
CA LEU A 244 17.65 6.85 19.52
C LEU A 244 16.82 7.84 18.69
N LYS A 245 17.47 8.55 17.78
CA LYS A 245 16.82 9.42 16.80
C LYS A 245 16.50 8.62 15.55
N ILE A 246 15.28 8.74 15.06
CA ILE A 246 14.81 8.03 13.87
C ILE A 246 15.47 8.64 12.64
N THR A 247 16.23 7.84 11.92
CA THR A 247 16.93 8.23 10.68
C THR A 247 16.17 7.77 9.44
N TYR A 248 15.37 6.72 9.57
CA TYR A 248 14.53 6.20 8.49
C TYR A 248 13.25 5.59 9.04
N ALA A 249 12.18 5.73 8.26
CA ALA A 249 10.93 5.03 8.47
C ALA A 249 10.42 4.51 7.12
N SER A 250 9.95 3.26 7.08
CA SER A 250 9.44 2.66 5.84
C SER A 250 8.12 3.32 5.39
N PRO A 251 7.82 3.33 4.06
CA PRO A 251 6.54 3.81 3.53
C PRO A 251 5.30 3.14 4.13
N SER A 252 5.44 1.94 4.69
CA SER A 252 4.36 1.23 5.38
C SER A 252 3.80 2.02 6.57
N HIS A 253 4.60 2.91 7.18
CA HIS A 253 4.12 3.81 8.25
C HIS A 253 3.08 4.81 7.74
N GLU A 254 3.23 5.33 6.51
CA GLU A 254 2.24 6.22 5.89
C GLU A 254 0.90 5.51 5.70
N GLN A 255 0.93 4.25 5.27
CA GLN A 255 -0.28 3.47 5.03
C GLN A 255 -1.02 3.15 6.34
N VAL A 256 -0.27 2.82 7.39
CA VAL A 256 -0.86 2.38 8.67
C VAL A 256 -1.28 3.55 9.55
N PHE A 257 -0.49 4.63 9.61
CA PHE A 257 -0.75 5.77 10.50
C PHE A 257 -1.33 7.00 9.78
N GLU A 258 -1.49 6.94 8.46
CA GLU A 258 -2.06 8.02 7.64
C GLU A 258 -1.31 9.36 7.83
N CYS A 259 0.01 9.27 8.06
CA CYS A 259 0.89 10.42 8.27
C CYS A 259 2.17 10.30 7.44
N GLY A 260 2.66 11.42 6.89
CA GLY A 260 3.89 11.43 6.09
C GLY A 260 5.10 10.89 6.84
N VAL A 261 5.95 10.09 6.18
CA VAL A 261 7.16 9.50 6.78
C VAL A 261 8.11 10.60 7.33
N ASP A 262 8.10 11.77 6.70
CA ASP A 262 8.87 12.95 7.13
C ASP A 262 8.46 13.47 8.51
N SER A 263 7.22 13.22 8.94
CA SER A 263 6.76 13.59 10.27
C SER A 263 7.34 12.69 11.36
N ILE A 264 7.66 11.44 11.03
CA ILE A 264 8.23 10.44 11.94
C ILE A 264 9.76 10.57 11.96
N THR A 265 10.35 10.78 10.80
CA THR A 265 11.81 10.89 10.65
C THR A 265 12.36 12.09 11.42
N GLY A 266 13.41 11.86 12.19
CA GLY A 266 14.04 12.87 13.02
C GLY A 266 13.42 13.06 14.40
N GLN A 267 12.29 12.41 14.71
CA GLN A 267 11.78 12.33 16.08
C GLN A 267 12.63 11.39 16.95
N GLN A 268 12.44 11.51 18.27
CA GLN A 268 13.02 10.59 19.25
C GLN A 268 12.18 9.32 19.31
N LEU A 269 12.79 8.14 19.36
CA LEU A 269 12.05 6.87 19.43
C LEU A 269 11.04 6.83 20.59
N ASP A 270 11.38 7.44 21.73
CA ASP A 270 10.51 7.51 22.91
C ASP A 270 9.20 8.29 22.68
N SER A 271 9.14 9.20 21.70
CA SER A 271 7.93 10.00 21.46
C SER A 271 6.82 9.18 20.80
N ILE A 272 7.18 8.09 20.13
CA ILE A 272 6.27 7.23 19.38
C ILE A 272 6.07 5.85 20.03
N MET A 273 6.83 5.50 21.06
CA MET A 273 6.66 4.24 21.79
C MET A 273 6.16 4.49 23.22
N LEU A 274 4.99 3.97 23.57
CA LEU A 274 4.38 4.18 24.89
C LEU A 274 5.19 3.53 26.02
N GLN A 275 5.91 2.43 25.75
CA GLN A 275 6.75 1.72 26.71
C GLN A 275 8.23 2.17 26.68
N SER A 276 8.50 3.49 26.71
CA SER A 276 9.84 4.07 26.50
C SER A 276 10.94 3.53 27.44
N ASP A 277 10.62 3.25 28.71
CA ASP A 277 11.61 2.70 29.67
C ASP A 277 12.04 1.27 29.31
N PHE A 278 11.11 0.45 28.81
CA PHE A 278 11.40 -0.91 28.35
C PHE A 278 12.26 -0.88 27.08
N VAL A 279 11.95 0.03 26.14
CA VAL A 279 12.68 0.19 24.88
C VAL A 279 14.13 0.58 25.12
N LYS A 280 14.39 1.52 26.05
CA LYS A 280 15.75 1.90 26.46
C LYS A 280 16.53 0.73 27.03
N GLU A 281 15.88 -0.08 27.87
CA GLU A 281 16.50 -1.24 28.49
C GLU A 281 16.77 -2.36 27.47
N ALA A 282 15.83 -2.63 26.57
CA ALA A 282 16.00 -3.58 25.47
C ALA A 282 17.18 -3.17 24.57
N ILE A 283 17.28 -1.89 24.22
CA ILE A 283 18.39 -1.37 23.41
C ILE A 283 19.74 -1.48 24.13
N ARG A 284 19.79 -1.20 25.45
CA ARG A 284 21.01 -1.42 26.26
C ARG A 284 21.45 -2.88 26.26
N ARG A 285 20.51 -3.82 26.33
CA ARG A 285 20.81 -5.27 26.29
C ARG A 285 21.30 -5.71 24.92
N ILE A 286 20.77 -5.14 23.85
CA ILE A 286 21.21 -5.41 22.48
C ILE A 286 22.63 -4.88 22.23
N GLN A 287 22.98 -3.72 22.81
CA GLN A 287 24.36 -3.23 22.84
C GLN A 287 25.32 -4.19 23.55
N SER A 288 24.81 -5.07 24.42
CA SER A 288 25.58 -6.14 25.07
C SER A 288 25.56 -7.49 24.32
N PHE A 289 25.05 -7.53 23.08
CA PHE A 289 24.91 -8.73 22.24
C PHE A 289 24.00 -9.84 22.82
N VAL A 290 23.10 -9.47 23.71
CA VAL A 290 22.18 -10.40 24.37
C VAL A 290 20.81 -10.27 23.69
N THR A 291 20.52 -11.24 22.81
CA THR A 291 19.21 -11.69 22.30
C THR A 291 18.49 -10.92 21.17
N ASN A 292 18.07 -11.68 20.14
CA ASN A 292 17.05 -11.31 19.14
C ASN A 292 15.66 -11.74 19.66
N GLU A 293 15.19 -11.10 20.72
CA GLU A 293 13.82 -11.35 21.20
C GLU A 293 12.84 -10.37 20.57
N ARG A 294 11.63 -10.89 20.30
CA ARG A 294 10.51 -10.08 19.87
C ARG A 294 9.74 -9.58 21.08
N HIS A 295 9.40 -8.31 21.05
CA HIS A 295 8.72 -7.66 22.16
C HIS A 295 7.39 -7.08 21.69
N GLN A 296 6.33 -7.30 22.48
CA GLN A 296 5.03 -6.68 22.23
C GLN A 296 5.06 -5.26 22.78
N LEU A 297 4.87 -4.29 21.90
CA LEU A 297 4.92 -2.86 22.18
C LEU A 297 3.68 -2.18 21.62
N THR A 298 3.52 -0.90 21.96
CA THR A 298 2.46 -0.07 21.40
C THR A 298 3.09 1.17 20.77
N LEU A 299 2.94 1.27 19.45
CA LEU A 299 3.27 2.48 18.72
C LEU A 299 2.14 3.48 18.91
N ASN A 300 2.48 4.73 19.17
CA ASN A 300 1.56 5.85 19.23
C ASN A 300 2.07 6.97 18.33
N ILE A 301 1.44 7.11 17.16
CA ILE A 301 1.79 8.15 16.20
C ILE A 301 0.52 8.97 15.94
N ASN A 302 0.58 10.28 16.18
CA ASN A 302 -0.54 11.20 16.05
C ASN A 302 -1.82 10.78 16.81
N GLY A 303 -1.68 10.11 17.94
CA GLY A 303 -2.80 9.66 18.78
C GLY A 303 -3.40 8.31 18.37
N LYS A 304 -2.98 7.73 17.24
CA LYS A 304 -3.35 6.36 16.85
C LYS A 304 -2.42 5.37 17.53
N GLN A 305 -3.00 4.51 18.37
CA GLN A 305 -2.27 3.45 19.06
C GLN A 305 -2.37 2.15 18.27
N LEU A 306 -1.22 1.50 18.05
CA LEU A 306 -1.13 0.24 17.34
C LEU A 306 -0.32 -0.77 18.15
N PRO A 307 -0.90 -1.92 18.54
CA PRO A 307 -0.14 -2.98 19.15
C PRO A 307 0.72 -3.66 18.08
N VAL A 308 2.03 -3.74 18.35
CA VAL A 308 3.00 -4.33 17.44
C VAL A 308 3.87 -5.35 18.14
N GLU A 309 4.34 -6.34 17.39
CA GLU A 309 5.45 -7.21 17.78
C GLU A 309 6.71 -6.68 17.09
N THR A 310 7.67 -6.18 17.87
CA THR A 310 8.89 -5.52 17.40
C THR A 310 10.12 -6.36 17.66
N GLU A 311 10.92 -6.56 16.62
CA GLU A 311 12.27 -7.12 16.67
C GLU A 311 13.29 -5.99 16.52
N PHE A 312 14.30 -6.00 17.39
CA PHE A 312 15.36 -5.00 17.39
C PHE A 312 16.66 -5.66 16.92
N SER A 313 17.29 -5.12 15.88
CA SER A 313 18.51 -5.67 15.28
C SER A 313 19.62 -4.62 15.25
N PRO A 314 20.76 -4.83 15.93
CA PRO A 314 21.87 -3.89 15.90
C PRO A 314 22.62 -3.98 14.56
N VAL A 315 22.97 -2.82 14.01
CA VAL A 315 23.87 -2.70 12.87
C VAL A 315 25.23 -2.29 13.41
N LEU A 316 26.25 -3.11 13.16
CA LEU A 316 27.60 -2.88 13.66
C LEU A 316 28.45 -2.15 12.62
N ASN A 317 29.36 -1.29 13.08
CA ASN A 317 30.44 -0.75 12.25
C ASN A 317 31.60 -1.76 12.11
N ASP A 318 32.60 -1.42 11.30
CA ASP A 318 33.81 -2.24 11.09
C ASP A 318 34.62 -2.48 12.38
N ARG A 319 34.36 -1.73 13.46
CA ARG A 319 35.00 -1.88 14.78
C ARG A 319 34.21 -2.76 15.74
N GLY A 320 33.04 -3.28 15.32
CA GLY A 320 32.15 -4.09 16.14
C GLY A 320 31.30 -3.28 17.13
N GLU A 321 31.24 -1.96 16.99
CA GLU A 321 30.39 -1.09 17.81
C GLU A 321 29.03 -0.88 17.11
N VAL A 322 27.96 -0.73 17.89
CA VAL A 322 26.63 -0.46 17.36
C VAL A 322 26.60 0.94 16.71
N TYR A 323 26.32 0.97 15.41
CA TYR A 323 26.21 2.18 14.60
C TYR A 323 24.76 2.65 14.49
N ASP A 324 23.86 1.75 14.13
CA ASP A 324 22.42 1.95 14.02
C ASP A 324 21.67 0.76 14.63
N ILE A 325 20.37 0.91 14.84
CA ILE A 325 19.47 -0.17 15.26
C ILE A 325 18.27 -0.16 14.32
N ILE A 326 17.97 -1.33 13.76
CA ILE A 326 16.79 -1.57 12.94
C ILE A 326 15.69 -2.12 13.84
N LEU A 327 14.51 -1.52 13.80
CA LEU A 327 13.30 -2.01 14.45
C LEU A 327 12.35 -2.50 13.37
N ALA A 328 12.10 -3.80 13.32
CA ALA A 328 11.10 -4.40 12.44
C ALA A 328 9.85 -4.70 13.27
N SER A 329 8.76 -3.97 13.02
CA SER A 329 7.52 -4.08 13.78
C SER A 329 6.39 -4.64 12.92
N ARG A 330 5.66 -5.61 13.46
CA ARG A 330 4.50 -6.24 12.82
C ARG A 330 3.23 -5.90 13.59
N ASP A 331 2.18 -5.47 12.89
CA ASP A 331 0.86 -5.28 13.46
C ASP A 331 0.29 -6.63 13.95
N ILE A 332 -0.10 -6.68 15.23
CA ILE A 332 -0.68 -7.87 15.87
C ILE A 332 -2.13 -7.67 16.31
N THR A 333 -2.80 -6.60 15.85
CA THR A 333 -4.17 -6.25 16.24
C THR A 333 -5.15 -7.40 16.01
N GLU A 334 -5.14 -8.00 14.82
CA GLU A 334 -6.05 -9.10 14.50
C GLU A 334 -5.74 -10.36 15.31
N ARG A 335 -4.45 -10.67 15.51
CA ARG A 335 -4.01 -11.81 16.32
C ARG A 335 -4.48 -11.68 17.77
N LEU A 336 -4.36 -10.49 18.37
CA LEU A 336 -4.82 -10.24 19.74
C LEU A 336 -6.35 -10.40 19.84
N ARG A 337 -7.12 -9.85 18.88
CA ARG A 337 -8.59 -10.02 18.84
C ARG A 337 -9.01 -11.49 18.74
N GLN A 338 -8.34 -12.26 17.87
CA GLN A 338 -8.61 -13.69 17.73
C GLN A 338 -8.24 -14.48 19.01
N GLN A 339 -7.16 -14.10 19.67
CA GLN A 339 -6.74 -14.72 20.92
C GLN A 339 -7.74 -14.45 22.06
N GLU A 340 -8.20 -13.20 22.20
CA GLU A 340 -9.27 -12.85 23.15
C GLU A 340 -10.56 -13.62 22.88
N TYR A 341 -10.93 -13.73 21.59
CA TYR A 341 -12.09 -14.50 21.17
C TYR A 341 -11.98 -15.98 21.56
N LEU A 342 -10.81 -16.60 21.32
CA LEU A 342 -10.56 -18.00 21.69
C LEU A 342 -10.65 -18.20 23.20
N VAL A 343 -9.99 -17.34 23.98
CA VAL A 343 -10.04 -17.41 25.46
C VAL A 343 -11.47 -17.27 25.96
N HIS A 344 -12.26 -16.34 25.40
CA HIS A 344 -13.66 -16.19 25.76
C HIS A 344 -14.49 -17.43 25.40
N SER A 345 -14.28 -17.99 24.21
CA SER A 345 -14.96 -19.21 23.75
C SER A 345 -14.62 -20.44 24.61
N GLU A 346 -13.36 -20.60 25.02
CA GLU A 346 -12.92 -21.70 25.90
C GLU A 346 -13.54 -21.58 27.29
N LYS A 347 -13.55 -20.37 27.86
CA LYS A 347 -14.24 -20.09 29.14
C LYS A 347 -15.71 -20.48 29.07
N LEU A 348 -16.41 -20.10 27.99
CA LEU A 348 -17.82 -20.45 27.78
C LEU A 348 -18.03 -21.96 27.64
N ALA A 349 -17.16 -22.67 26.92
CA ALA A 349 -17.27 -24.12 26.77
C ALA A 349 -17.13 -24.85 28.11
N VAL A 350 -16.19 -24.42 28.96
CA VAL A 350 -16.00 -24.98 30.32
C VAL A 350 -17.21 -24.69 31.21
N ILE A 351 -17.71 -23.45 31.20
CA ILE A 351 -18.92 -23.07 31.94
C ILE A 351 -20.12 -23.91 31.47
N GLY A 352 -20.28 -24.09 30.16
CA GLY A 352 -21.31 -24.94 29.58
C GLY A 352 -21.22 -26.39 30.07
N GLN A 353 -20.04 -27.01 30.00
CA GLN A 353 -19.87 -28.40 30.44
C GLN A 353 -20.17 -28.59 31.93
N LEU A 354 -19.69 -27.68 32.79
CA LEU A 354 -19.99 -27.67 34.22
C LEU A 354 -21.49 -27.46 34.47
N ALA A 355 -22.11 -26.55 33.71
CA ALA A 355 -23.53 -26.27 33.81
C ALA A 355 -24.39 -27.49 33.46
N ALA A 356 -24.07 -28.24 32.39
CA ALA A 356 -24.80 -29.47 32.06
C ALA A 356 -24.76 -30.47 33.21
N GLY A 357 -23.58 -30.70 33.81
CA GLY A 357 -23.42 -31.64 34.92
C GLY A 357 -24.24 -31.20 36.13
N VAL A 358 -24.04 -29.97 36.59
CA VAL A 358 -24.71 -29.42 37.79
C VAL A 358 -26.22 -29.37 37.60
N ALA A 359 -26.72 -28.92 36.46
CA ALA A 359 -28.15 -28.83 36.22
C ALA A 359 -28.82 -30.20 36.13
N HIS A 360 -28.17 -31.21 35.53
CA HIS A 360 -28.69 -32.58 35.56
C HIS A 360 -28.72 -33.15 36.97
N GLU A 361 -27.70 -32.86 37.79
CA GLU A 361 -27.62 -33.31 39.17
C GLU A 361 -28.58 -32.59 40.12
N ILE A 362 -28.96 -31.33 39.87
CA ILE A 362 -29.98 -30.60 40.64
C ILE A 362 -31.40 -30.97 40.19
N ARG A 363 -31.64 -31.15 38.88
CA ARG A 363 -32.97 -31.49 38.35
C ARG A 363 -33.51 -32.79 38.93
N ASN A 364 -32.65 -33.79 39.15
CA ASN A 364 -33.03 -35.09 39.69
C ASN A 364 -33.64 -35.01 41.12
N PRO A 365 -32.96 -34.46 42.14
CA PRO A 365 -33.53 -34.28 43.48
C PRO A 365 -34.68 -33.28 43.47
N LEU A 366 -34.64 -32.23 42.65
CA LEU A 366 -35.73 -31.25 42.56
C LEU A 366 -37.03 -31.89 42.08
N THR A 367 -36.97 -32.77 41.08
CA THR A 367 -38.13 -33.51 40.55
C THR A 367 -38.76 -34.37 41.65
N ALA A 368 -37.93 -35.06 42.44
CA ALA A 368 -38.40 -35.88 43.56
C ALA A 368 -39.07 -35.04 44.65
N VAL A 369 -38.44 -33.93 45.08
CA VAL A 369 -38.99 -33.01 46.09
C VAL A 369 -40.31 -32.40 45.63
N LYS A 370 -40.38 -31.95 44.37
CA LYS A 370 -41.61 -31.40 43.77
C LYS A 370 -42.74 -32.44 43.77
N GLY A 371 -42.43 -33.69 43.43
CA GLY A 371 -43.37 -34.81 43.50
C GLY A 371 -43.93 -35.01 44.91
N PHE A 372 -43.08 -35.03 45.95
CA PHE A 372 -43.53 -35.17 47.34
C PHE A 372 -44.36 -33.97 47.81
N VAL A 373 -43.93 -32.74 47.53
CA VAL A 373 -44.67 -31.52 47.88
C VAL A 373 -46.04 -31.51 47.19
N GLN A 374 -46.13 -31.97 45.95
CA GLN A 374 -47.39 -32.04 45.20
C GLN A 374 -48.35 -33.11 45.76
N VAL A 375 -47.84 -34.25 46.23
CA VAL A 375 -48.64 -35.27 46.94
C VAL A 375 -49.14 -34.74 48.28
N LEU A 376 -48.29 -34.03 49.02
CA LEU A 376 -48.61 -33.44 50.32
C LEU A 376 -49.43 -32.14 50.24
N LYS A 377 -49.84 -31.72 49.04
CA LYS A 377 -50.57 -30.48 48.81
C LYS A 377 -51.79 -30.37 49.75
N ARG A 378 -52.66 -31.39 49.77
CA ARG A 378 -53.87 -31.38 50.62
C ARG A 378 -53.57 -31.22 52.12
N ASP A 379 -52.48 -31.81 52.60
CA ASP A 379 -52.08 -31.73 54.01
C ASP A 379 -51.49 -30.35 54.34
N PHE A 380 -50.74 -29.76 53.40
CA PHE A 380 -50.23 -28.40 53.50
C PHE A 380 -51.32 -27.33 53.44
N GLU A 381 -52.27 -27.46 52.52
CA GLU A 381 -53.43 -26.55 52.39
C GLU A 381 -54.28 -26.55 53.66
N SER A 382 -54.30 -27.66 54.41
CA SER A 382 -55.00 -27.78 55.70
C SER A 382 -54.30 -27.06 56.88
N TYR A 383 -52.98 -26.86 56.80
CA TYR A 383 -52.17 -26.18 57.83
C TYR A 383 -51.89 -24.70 57.49
N SER A 384 -51.50 -24.39 56.25
CA SER A 384 -51.22 -23.03 55.75
C SER A 384 -51.03 -23.05 54.22
N GLN A 385 -52.03 -22.57 53.48
CA GLN A 385 -51.94 -22.40 52.02
C GLN A 385 -50.72 -21.56 51.60
N SER A 386 -50.42 -20.48 52.34
CA SER A 386 -49.31 -19.58 51.98
C SER A 386 -47.95 -20.29 52.07
N SER A 387 -47.80 -21.24 52.98
CA SER A 387 -46.55 -22.01 53.13
C SER A 387 -46.33 -22.95 51.94
N TYR A 388 -47.40 -23.56 51.43
CA TYR A 388 -47.35 -24.36 50.19
C TYR A 388 -46.93 -23.51 49.00
N ASP A 389 -47.60 -22.36 48.81
CA ASP A 389 -47.36 -21.48 47.67
C ASP A 389 -45.92 -20.95 47.65
N ILE A 390 -45.36 -20.62 48.83
CA ILE A 390 -43.96 -20.19 48.96
C ILE A 390 -43.00 -21.32 48.54
N VAL A 391 -43.14 -22.52 49.12
CA VAL A 391 -42.25 -23.66 48.81
C VAL A 391 -42.36 -24.05 47.33
N TRP A 392 -43.58 -24.08 46.79
CA TRP A 392 -43.82 -24.39 45.38
C TRP A 392 -43.20 -23.35 44.46
N SER A 393 -43.28 -22.06 44.81
CA SER A 393 -42.66 -20.97 44.05
C SER A 393 -41.13 -21.06 44.04
N GLU A 394 -40.50 -21.40 45.16
CA GLU A 394 -39.03 -21.55 45.23
C GLU A 394 -38.56 -22.81 44.48
N LEU A 395 -39.31 -23.92 44.52
CA LEU A 395 -38.99 -25.10 43.71
C LEU A 395 -39.09 -24.81 42.22
N THR A 396 -40.11 -24.06 41.80
CA THR A 396 -40.29 -23.64 40.40
C THR A 396 -39.18 -22.70 39.98
N ARG A 397 -38.77 -21.78 40.86
CA ARG A 397 -37.64 -20.88 40.62
C ARG A 397 -36.31 -21.64 40.44
N ILE A 398 -36.03 -22.65 41.25
CA ILE A 398 -34.83 -23.50 41.07
C ILE A 398 -34.88 -24.26 39.73
N GLU A 399 -36.06 -24.70 39.29
CA GLU A 399 -36.26 -25.36 38.00
C GLU A 399 -35.98 -24.42 36.81
N GLU A 400 -36.40 -23.15 36.92
CA GLU A 400 -36.11 -22.11 35.94
C GLU A 400 -34.59 -21.84 35.87
N ILE A 401 -33.95 -21.62 37.02
CA ILE A 401 -32.49 -21.37 37.10
C ILE A 401 -31.69 -22.53 36.50
N THR A 402 -32.04 -23.77 36.85
CA THR A 402 -31.36 -24.96 36.31
C THR A 402 -31.59 -25.15 34.82
N SER A 403 -32.74 -24.73 34.30
CA SER A 403 -33.04 -24.77 32.87
C SER A 403 -32.29 -23.68 32.10
N GLU A 404 -32.18 -22.46 32.65
CA GLU A 404 -31.31 -21.40 32.11
C GLU A 404 -29.85 -21.83 32.06
N LEU A 405 -29.38 -22.50 33.11
CA LEU A 405 -28.01 -23.03 33.19
C LEU A 405 -27.75 -24.12 32.12
N LEU A 406 -28.70 -25.02 31.87
CA LEU A 406 -28.60 -26.08 30.85
C LEU A 406 -28.51 -25.55 29.41
N LEU A 407 -29.12 -24.39 29.14
CA LEU A 407 -29.06 -23.75 27.82
C LEU A 407 -27.64 -23.26 27.47
N LEU A 408 -26.79 -23.05 28.47
CA LEU A 408 -25.35 -22.75 28.28
C LEU A 408 -24.56 -23.97 27.83
N ALA A 409 -25.03 -25.17 28.16
CA ALA A 409 -24.28 -26.40 28.06
C ALA A 409 -24.47 -27.16 26.75
N LYS A 410 -25.62 -26.96 26.11
CA LYS A 410 -25.96 -27.62 24.85
C LYS A 410 -26.65 -26.62 23.94
N PRO A 411 -26.02 -26.21 22.81
CA PRO A 411 -26.80 -25.79 21.67
C PRO A 411 -27.69 -26.97 21.28
N GLN A 412 -29.02 -26.82 21.40
CA GLN A 412 -29.93 -27.82 20.85
C GLN A 412 -29.61 -27.97 19.35
N LYS A 413 -29.77 -29.17 18.78
CA LYS A 413 -29.69 -29.35 17.32
C LYS A 413 -30.74 -28.43 16.67
N ALA A 414 -30.33 -27.24 16.30
CA ALA A 414 -31.22 -26.17 15.90
C ALA A 414 -31.75 -26.47 14.50
N GLN A 415 -33.05 -26.73 14.40
CA GLN A 415 -33.72 -26.75 13.10
C GLN A 415 -34.01 -25.31 12.70
N TYR A 416 -33.15 -24.76 11.85
CA TYR A 416 -33.37 -23.45 11.26
C TYR A 416 -34.50 -23.52 10.23
N LYS A 417 -35.52 -22.69 10.39
CA LYS A 417 -36.64 -22.54 9.44
C LYS A 417 -36.83 -21.07 9.13
N ILE A 418 -37.47 -20.77 8.00
CA ILE A 418 -37.91 -19.40 7.70
C ILE A 418 -39.14 -19.13 8.55
N VAL A 419 -39.05 -18.13 9.42
CA VAL A 419 -40.08 -17.81 10.41
C VAL A 419 -40.43 -16.33 10.31
N ASP A 420 -41.72 -16.01 10.31
CA ASP A 420 -42.19 -14.64 10.52
C ASP A 420 -42.00 -14.27 11.99
N LEU A 421 -41.15 -13.27 12.26
CA LEU A 421 -40.82 -12.85 13.61
C LEU A 421 -41.96 -12.08 14.28
N VAL A 422 -42.91 -11.50 13.52
CA VAL A 422 -43.99 -10.69 14.08
C VAL A 422 -44.93 -11.54 14.98
N PRO A 423 -45.44 -12.71 14.54
CA PRO A 423 -46.16 -13.64 15.42
C PRO A 423 -45.35 -14.10 16.63
N VAL A 424 -44.03 -14.29 16.48
CA VAL A 424 -43.16 -14.72 17.59
C VAL A 424 -43.10 -13.64 18.68
N VAL A 425 -42.88 -12.38 18.30
CA VAL A 425 -42.88 -11.25 19.26
C VAL A 425 -44.25 -11.12 19.93
N ARG A 426 -45.35 -11.16 19.17
CA ARG A 426 -46.72 -11.08 19.74
C ARG A 426 -46.96 -12.18 20.78
N HIS A 427 -46.55 -13.40 20.49
CA HIS A 427 -46.68 -14.50 21.45
C HIS A 427 -45.87 -14.26 22.74
N CYS A 428 -44.65 -13.72 22.62
CA CYS A 428 -43.84 -13.38 23.79
C CYS A 428 -44.49 -12.29 24.64
N VAL A 429 -45.12 -11.29 24.01
CA VAL A 429 -45.88 -10.24 24.69
C VAL A 429 -47.06 -10.86 25.46
N THR A 430 -47.88 -11.69 24.82
CA THR A 430 -49.01 -12.36 25.48
C THR A 430 -48.56 -13.22 26.67
N LEU A 431 -47.41 -13.89 26.57
CA LEU A 431 -46.85 -14.67 27.68
C LEU A 431 -46.51 -13.79 28.91
N LEU A 432 -46.08 -12.55 28.69
CA LEU A 432 -45.62 -11.62 29.73
C LEU A 432 -46.70 -10.63 30.19
N GLU A 433 -47.83 -10.53 29.51
CA GLU A 433 -48.95 -9.62 29.85
C GLU A 433 -49.37 -9.72 31.33
N GLY A 434 -49.51 -10.94 31.85
CA GLY A 434 -49.90 -11.15 33.24
C GLY A 434 -48.89 -10.62 34.27
N GLN A 435 -47.61 -10.61 33.94
CA GLN A 435 -46.55 -10.04 34.80
C GLN A 435 -46.48 -8.51 34.62
N ALA A 436 -46.60 -8.02 33.39
CA ALA A 436 -46.62 -6.60 33.07
C ALA A 436 -47.79 -5.88 33.74
N HIS A 437 -49.00 -6.48 33.72
CA HIS A 437 -50.18 -5.93 34.38
C HIS A 437 -50.02 -5.78 35.89
N LYS A 438 -49.34 -6.71 36.57
CA LYS A 438 -49.06 -6.61 38.02
C LYS A 438 -48.18 -5.42 38.36
N ARG A 439 -47.43 -4.89 37.39
CA ARG A 439 -46.52 -3.74 37.52
C ARG A 439 -47.02 -2.49 36.80
N ASN A 440 -48.27 -2.47 36.31
CA ASN A 440 -48.81 -1.36 35.49
C ASN A 440 -47.96 -1.04 34.25
N VAL A 441 -47.37 -2.06 33.63
CA VAL A 441 -46.61 -1.95 32.38
C VAL A 441 -47.48 -2.36 31.19
N TYR A 442 -47.42 -1.61 30.10
CA TYR A 442 -48.15 -1.88 28.86
C TYR A 442 -47.19 -2.07 27.68
N PHE A 443 -47.56 -2.93 26.73
CA PHE A 443 -46.80 -3.15 25.50
C PHE A 443 -47.45 -2.42 24.32
N ASP A 444 -46.63 -1.71 23.55
CA ASP A 444 -47.04 -1.04 22.31
C ASP A 444 -46.24 -1.60 21.13
N LEU A 445 -46.93 -2.14 20.12
CA LEU A 445 -46.31 -2.88 19.01
C LEU A 445 -46.51 -2.15 17.68
N ALA A 446 -45.41 -1.74 17.04
CA ALA A 446 -45.39 -1.05 15.76
C ALA A 446 -44.58 -1.82 14.71
N PHE A 447 -45.25 -2.67 13.92
CA PHE A 447 -44.62 -3.46 12.85
C PHE A 447 -45.18 -3.08 11.47
N GLN A 448 -44.27 -2.86 10.50
CA GLN A 448 -44.62 -2.57 9.12
C GLN A 448 -44.64 -3.87 8.28
N GLY A 449 -45.64 -4.72 8.51
CA GLY A 449 -45.81 -5.98 7.78
C GLY A 449 -45.04 -7.17 8.37
N ALA A 450 -45.03 -8.30 7.66
CA ALA A 450 -44.34 -9.53 8.06
C ALA A 450 -42.82 -9.41 7.87
N ILE A 451 -42.04 -9.99 8.78
CA ILE A 451 -40.58 -9.93 8.74
C ILE A 451 -40.01 -11.34 8.92
N TYR A 452 -39.40 -11.87 7.86
CA TYR A 452 -38.94 -13.26 7.83
C TYR A 452 -37.45 -13.37 8.11
N SER A 453 -37.07 -14.27 9.03
CA SER A 453 -35.67 -14.64 9.30
C SER A 453 -35.51 -16.15 9.22
N LYS A 454 -34.33 -16.62 8.81
CA LYS A 454 -33.98 -18.05 8.90
C LYS A 454 -33.40 -18.32 10.28
N CYS A 455 -34.22 -18.82 11.20
CA CYS A 455 -33.86 -18.97 12.60
C CYS A 455 -34.44 -20.23 13.25
N ASN A 456 -33.97 -20.55 14.46
CA ASN A 456 -34.66 -21.45 15.37
C ASN A 456 -35.68 -20.65 16.19
N GLU A 457 -36.97 -20.87 15.92
CA GLU A 457 -38.06 -20.12 16.55
C GLU A 457 -38.01 -20.15 18.08
N ASN A 458 -37.63 -21.28 18.70
CA ASN A 458 -37.58 -21.40 20.16
C ASN A 458 -36.45 -20.59 20.77
N GLN A 459 -35.27 -20.57 20.12
CA GLN A 459 -34.14 -19.77 20.57
C GLN A 459 -34.43 -18.27 20.41
N ILE A 460 -35.04 -17.87 19.29
CA ILE A 460 -35.43 -16.46 19.07
C ILE A 460 -36.55 -16.03 20.03
N ARG A 461 -37.53 -16.91 20.33
CA ARG A 461 -38.53 -16.66 21.38
C ARG A 461 -37.87 -16.38 22.72
N GLN A 462 -36.83 -17.15 23.06
CA GLN A 462 -36.08 -16.96 24.29
C GLN A 462 -35.35 -15.61 24.34
N VAL A 463 -34.79 -15.15 23.21
CA VAL A 463 -34.19 -13.81 23.11
C VAL A 463 -35.21 -12.73 23.47
N PHE A 464 -36.39 -12.78 22.84
CA PHE A 464 -37.45 -11.79 23.11
C PHE A 464 -37.96 -11.88 24.54
N VAL A 465 -38.19 -13.08 25.08
CA VAL A 465 -38.65 -13.24 26.47
C VAL A 465 -37.64 -12.65 27.46
N ASN A 466 -36.33 -12.90 27.28
CA ASN A 466 -35.31 -12.37 28.19
C ASN A 466 -35.24 -10.84 28.15
N ILE A 467 -35.35 -10.23 26.96
CA ILE A 467 -35.30 -8.77 26.81
C ILE A 467 -36.59 -8.12 27.34
N LEU A 468 -37.76 -8.65 26.96
CA LEU A 468 -39.05 -8.12 27.40
C LEU A 468 -39.27 -8.29 28.91
N LYS A 469 -38.83 -9.40 29.49
CA LYS A 469 -38.83 -9.61 30.94
C LYS A 469 -37.94 -8.57 31.64
N ASN A 470 -36.75 -8.32 31.11
CA ASN A 470 -35.86 -7.29 31.66
C ASN A 470 -36.48 -5.88 31.60
N ALA A 471 -37.16 -5.54 30.50
CA ALA A 471 -37.89 -4.29 30.34
C ALA A 471 -39.05 -4.13 31.35
N VAL A 472 -39.85 -5.18 31.57
CA VAL A 472 -40.94 -5.16 32.57
C VAL A 472 -40.39 -5.06 34.00
N GLU A 473 -39.28 -5.76 34.28
CA GLU A 473 -38.67 -5.77 35.61
C GLU A 473 -37.94 -4.47 35.96
N SER A 474 -37.58 -3.63 34.99
CA SER A 474 -36.91 -2.34 35.22
C SER A 474 -37.88 -1.19 35.50
N MET A 475 -39.20 -1.42 35.41
CA MET A 475 -40.26 -0.44 35.57
C MET A 475 -41.14 -0.77 36.78
N ASP A 476 -40.66 -0.49 37.99
CA ASP A 476 -41.42 -0.72 39.23
C ASP A 476 -42.62 0.24 39.39
N ASP A 477 -42.53 1.44 38.82
CA ASP A 477 -43.60 2.47 38.85
C ASP A 477 -44.57 2.38 37.65
N GLY A 478 -44.43 1.34 36.81
CA GLY A 478 -45.18 1.20 35.56
C GLY A 478 -44.58 1.98 34.39
N GLY A 479 -45.20 1.85 33.21
CA GLY A 479 -44.69 2.48 31.99
C GLY A 479 -45.10 1.76 30.71
N VAL A 480 -44.47 2.12 29.60
CA VAL A 480 -44.73 1.51 28.28
C VAL A 480 -43.44 0.91 27.71
N VAL A 481 -43.53 -0.34 27.25
CA VAL A 481 -42.50 -0.96 26.40
C VAL A 481 -42.92 -0.81 24.94
N ASN A 482 -42.17 -0.01 24.18
CA ASN A 482 -42.39 0.13 22.74
C ASN A 482 -41.56 -0.91 21.99
N ILE A 483 -42.21 -1.68 21.12
CA ILE A 483 -41.58 -2.70 20.30
C ILE A 483 -41.85 -2.37 18.83
N SER A 484 -40.80 -2.17 18.05
CA SER A 484 -40.92 -1.90 16.62
C SER A 484 -40.00 -2.79 15.80
N GLY A 485 -40.40 -3.10 14.57
CA GLY A 485 -39.61 -3.91 13.65
C GLY A 485 -39.69 -3.38 12.23
N ARG A 486 -38.54 -3.31 11.56
CA ARG A 486 -38.41 -2.89 10.16
C ARG A 486 -37.31 -3.67 9.44
N LEU A 487 -37.39 -3.70 8.12
CA LEU A 487 -36.34 -4.20 7.23
C LEU A 487 -35.54 -3.00 6.69
N VAL A 488 -34.22 -3.03 6.84
CA VAL A 488 -33.29 -2.01 6.33
C VAL A 488 -32.15 -2.72 5.61
N ASP A 489 -31.97 -2.46 4.32
CA ASP A 489 -30.84 -2.99 3.52
C ASP A 489 -30.55 -4.50 3.74
N ASP A 490 -31.58 -5.34 3.60
CA ASP A 490 -31.56 -6.80 3.82
C ASP A 490 -31.28 -7.27 5.27
N GLN A 491 -31.31 -6.36 6.23
CA GLN A 491 -31.17 -6.64 7.65
C GLN A 491 -32.47 -6.33 8.41
N ILE A 492 -32.89 -7.27 9.25
CA ILE A 492 -34.02 -7.09 10.15
C ILE A 492 -33.53 -6.30 11.35
N VAL A 493 -34.23 -5.21 11.68
CA VAL A 493 -33.96 -4.39 12.86
C VAL A 493 -35.20 -4.38 13.74
N ILE A 494 -35.12 -4.97 14.94
CA ILE A 494 -36.16 -4.94 15.96
C ILE A 494 -35.68 -4.12 17.13
N VAL A 495 -36.41 -3.07 17.47
CA VAL A 495 -36.08 -2.14 18.57
C VAL A 495 -37.09 -2.33 19.69
N ILE A 496 -36.61 -2.60 20.89
CA ILE A 496 -37.38 -2.71 22.12
C ILE A 496 -36.92 -1.60 23.05
N ARG A 497 -37.81 -0.65 23.37
CA ARG A 497 -37.53 0.49 24.24
C ARG A 497 -38.40 0.44 25.48
N ASP A 498 -37.80 0.49 26.66
CA ASP A 498 -38.47 0.63 27.94
C ASP A 498 -38.27 2.02 28.55
N GLN A 499 -39.07 2.32 29.58
CA GLN A 499 -39.04 3.56 30.37
C GLN A 499 -38.57 3.30 31.80
N GLY A 500 -37.74 2.26 32.00
CA GLY A 500 -37.28 1.84 33.32
C GLY A 500 -36.13 2.68 33.87
N VAL A 501 -35.52 2.18 34.95
CA VAL A 501 -34.46 2.88 35.68
C VAL A 501 -33.16 3.13 34.89
N GLY A 502 -32.98 2.46 33.75
CA GLY A 502 -31.77 2.55 32.93
C GLY A 502 -30.54 1.85 33.54
N ILE A 503 -29.40 1.92 32.84
CA ILE A 503 -28.14 1.24 33.18
C ILE A 503 -27.01 2.28 33.31
N PRO A 504 -26.35 2.39 34.47
CA PRO A 504 -25.16 3.22 34.66
C PRO A 504 -24.00 2.84 33.71
N GLU A 505 -23.24 3.83 33.23
CA GLU A 505 -22.13 3.62 32.28
C GLU A 505 -21.09 2.62 32.76
N GLU A 506 -20.75 2.65 34.04
CA GLU A 506 -19.78 1.73 34.66
C GLU A 506 -20.18 0.25 34.54
N LEU A 507 -21.49 -0.04 34.42
CA LEU A 507 -22.02 -1.39 34.33
C LEU A 507 -22.16 -1.87 32.88
N LYS A 508 -22.08 -0.96 31.90
CA LYS A 508 -22.27 -1.31 30.47
C LYS A 508 -21.16 -2.22 29.94
N THR A 509 -19.92 -2.04 30.41
CA THR A 509 -18.76 -2.85 30.02
C THR A 509 -18.87 -4.33 30.40
N ASN A 510 -19.72 -4.66 31.37
CA ASN A 510 -19.89 -6.04 31.87
C ASN A 510 -21.23 -6.65 31.44
N LEU A 511 -21.98 -5.99 30.54
CA LEU A 511 -23.25 -6.51 30.04
C LEU A 511 -23.00 -7.78 29.23
N GLY A 512 -23.64 -8.87 29.65
CA GLY A 512 -23.48 -10.18 29.01
C GLY A 512 -22.42 -11.07 29.65
N ASP A 513 -21.70 -10.57 30.67
CA ASP A 513 -20.83 -11.42 31.47
C ASP A 513 -21.65 -12.43 32.29
N PRO A 514 -21.22 -13.71 32.35
CA PRO A 514 -21.93 -14.73 33.10
C PRO A 514 -22.05 -14.34 34.59
N PHE A 515 -23.25 -14.54 35.16
CA PHE A 515 -23.57 -14.27 36.58
C PHE A 515 -23.51 -12.80 36.99
N TYR A 516 -23.27 -11.88 36.06
CA TYR A 516 -23.28 -10.46 36.35
C TYR A 516 -24.72 -9.92 36.36
N THR A 517 -25.18 -9.40 37.50
CA THR A 517 -26.52 -8.83 37.63
C THR A 517 -26.58 -7.79 38.76
N THR A 518 -27.42 -6.78 38.58
CA THR A 518 -27.76 -5.79 39.62
C THR A 518 -29.02 -6.14 40.40
N LYS A 519 -29.72 -7.22 40.02
CA LYS A 519 -31.00 -7.62 40.61
C LYS A 519 -30.77 -8.63 41.75
N GLU A 520 -31.30 -8.38 42.94
CA GLU A 520 -31.18 -9.29 44.10
C GLU A 520 -31.63 -10.73 43.83
N LYS A 521 -32.60 -10.90 42.90
CA LYS A 521 -33.17 -12.21 42.54
C LYS A 521 -32.73 -12.73 41.16
N GLY A 522 -31.88 -11.98 40.44
CA GLY A 522 -31.45 -12.31 39.08
C GLY A 522 -30.34 -13.36 39.04
N THR A 523 -30.31 -14.17 37.97
CA THR A 523 -29.24 -15.16 37.74
C THR A 523 -28.02 -14.59 37.03
N GLY A 524 -28.17 -13.43 36.36
CA GLY A 524 -27.14 -12.84 35.51
C GLY A 524 -26.85 -13.62 34.22
N LEU A 525 -27.65 -14.64 33.89
CA LEU A 525 -27.42 -15.48 32.69
C LEU A 525 -28.22 -15.02 31.47
N GLY A 526 -29.33 -14.31 31.67
CA GLY A 526 -30.30 -14.02 30.62
C GLY A 526 -29.72 -13.25 29.41
N LEU A 527 -28.89 -12.24 29.66
CA LEU A 527 -28.31 -11.43 28.57
C LEU A 527 -27.17 -12.16 27.86
N MET A 528 -26.36 -12.93 28.59
CA MET A 528 -25.36 -13.81 27.99
C MET A 528 -26.00 -14.83 27.03
N VAL A 529 -27.14 -15.41 27.42
CA VAL A 529 -27.90 -16.32 26.54
C VAL A 529 -28.36 -15.60 25.27
N VAL A 530 -28.81 -14.35 25.39
CA VAL A 530 -29.17 -13.52 24.23
C VAL A 530 -27.98 -13.33 23.28
N TYR A 531 -26.82 -12.94 23.79
CA TYR A 531 -25.60 -12.78 22.98
C TYR A 531 -25.23 -14.07 22.24
N ASN A 532 -25.25 -15.21 22.94
CA ASN A 532 -24.92 -16.50 22.34
C ASN A 532 -25.92 -16.91 21.25
N ILE A 533 -27.23 -16.78 21.51
CA ILE A 533 -28.26 -17.11 20.52
C ILE A 533 -28.13 -16.23 19.29
N LEU A 534 -28.01 -14.91 19.45
CA LEU A 534 -27.90 -13.99 18.30
C LEU A 534 -26.64 -14.27 17.49
N LYS A 535 -25.52 -14.57 18.16
CA LYS A 535 -24.27 -14.96 17.50
C LYS A 535 -24.42 -16.24 16.67
N GLU A 536 -25.09 -17.27 17.18
CA GLU A 536 -25.40 -18.49 16.42
C GLU A 536 -26.26 -18.20 15.17
N HIS A 537 -27.09 -17.16 15.23
CA HIS A 537 -27.99 -16.73 14.17
C HIS A 537 -27.38 -15.66 13.24
N GLN A 538 -26.07 -15.39 13.33
CA GLN A 538 -25.39 -14.32 12.58
C GLN A 538 -26.03 -12.94 12.79
N GLY A 539 -26.65 -12.75 13.95
CA GLY A 539 -27.26 -11.50 14.40
C GLY A 539 -26.35 -10.72 15.32
N ASN A 540 -26.78 -9.51 15.63
CA ASN A 540 -26.10 -8.61 16.55
C ASN A 540 -27.11 -7.95 17.51
N ILE A 541 -26.63 -7.44 18.64
CA ILE A 541 -27.43 -6.69 19.62
C ILE A 541 -26.68 -5.44 20.05
N GLU A 542 -27.39 -4.31 20.04
CA GLU A 542 -26.92 -3.03 20.55
C GLU A 542 -27.81 -2.58 21.70
N ILE A 543 -27.21 -2.04 22.76
CA ILE A 543 -27.92 -1.60 23.96
C ILE A 543 -27.53 -0.16 24.24
N HIS A 544 -28.51 0.74 24.18
CA HIS A 544 -28.38 2.13 24.58
C HIS A 544 -29.24 2.36 25.81
N SER A 545 -28.66 2.89 26.89
CA SER A 545 -29.38 3.08 28.14
C SER A 545 -28.90 4.34 28.85
N GLU A 546 -29.83 5.06 29.47
CA GLU A 546 -29.55 6.24 30.27
C GLU A 546 -30.32 6.16 31.59
N VAL A 547 -29.63 6.45 32.69
CA VAL A 547 -30.18 6.32 34.05
C VAL A 547 -31.37 7.27 34.22
N GLY A 548 -32.51 6.73 34.63
CA GLY A 548 -33.77 7.46 34.82
C GLY A 548 -34.55 7.77 33.54
N VAL A 549 -34.05 7.36 32.37
CA VAL A 549 -34.74 7.52 31.07
C VAL A 549 -35.28 6.18 30.55
N GLY A 550 -34.47 5.12 30.64
CA GLY A 550 -34.84 3.78 30.18
C GLY A 550 -33.75 3.12 29.34
N THR A 551 -34.08 1.97 28.76
CA THR A 551 -33.18 1.20 27.91
C THR A 551 -33.79 0.93 26.54
N GLU A 552 -32.98 1.10 25.50
CA GLU A 552 -33.25 0.70 24.13
C GLU A 552 -32.34 -0.48 23.75
N VAL A 553 -32.96 -1.57 23.35
CA VAL A 553 -32.30 -2.77 22.85
C VAL A 553 -32.63 -2.94 21.38
N THR A 554 -31.61 -2.91 20.53
CA THR A 554 -31.72 -3.08 19.09
C THR A 554 -31.17 -4.45 18.70
N ILE A 555 -32.06 -5.32 18.22
CA ILE A 555 -31.73 -6.67 17.74
C ILE A 555 -31.67 -6.64 16.23
N MET A 556 -30.56 -7.14 15.70
CA MET A 556 -30.29 -7.21 14.27
C MET A 556 -30.17 -8.67 13.82
N LEU A 557 -30.90 -9.06 12.79
CA LEU A 557 -30.86 -10.43 12.23
C LEU A 557 -30.81 -10.41 10.70
N PRO A 558 -30.21 -11.43 10.05
CA PRO A 558 -30.29 -11.58 8.60
C PRO A 558 -31.75 -11.76 8.16
N SER A 559 -32.15 -11.06 7.10
CA SER A 559 -33.45 -11.26 6.48
C SER A 559 -33.50 -12.55 5.64
N ALA A 560 -34.68 -13.13 5.53
CA ALA A 560 -34.97 -14.24 4.64
C ALA A 560 -36.17 -13.87 3.75
N GLN A 561 -36.24 -14.46 2.57
CA GLN A 561 -37.43 -14.31 1.73
C GLN A 561 -38.59 -15.12 2.33
N GLN A 562 -39.81 -14.61 2.18
CA GLN A 562 -41.03 -15.32 2.57
C GLN A 562 -41.02 -16.75 2.00
N PRO A 563 -41.43 -17.78 2.76
CA PRO A 563 -41.61 -19.11 2.18
C PRO A 563 -42.64 -18.99 1.06
N GLY A 564 -42.21 -19.23 -0.19
CA GLY A 564 -43.11 -19.22 -1.33
C GLY A 564 -44.14 -20.34 -1.18
N ASP A 565 -45.41 -20.00 -1.39
CA ASP A 565 -46.46 -20.98 -1.68
C ASP A 565 -46.04 -21.74 -2.96
N ASP A 566 -46.08 -23.07 -2.93
CA ASP A 566 -45.49 -23.94 -3.97
C ASP A 566 -45.94 -23.55 -5.38
N GLY A 567 -45.01 -23.02 -6.18
CA GLY A 567 -45.20 -22.60 -7.56
C GLY A 567 -44.02 -23.00 -8.45
N VAL A 568 -43.94 -24.29 -8.76
CA VAL A 568 -43.49 -24.89 -10.04
C VAL A 568 -42.73 -23.96 -11.04
N ILE A 569 -41.46 -24.33 -11.32
CA ILE A 569 -40.59 -24.00 -12.51
C ILE A 569 -39.82 -22.66 -12.40
N ARG A 570 -38.48 -22.53 -12.55
CA ARG A 570 -37.47 -23.20 -13.40
C ARG A 570 -36.07 -23.00 -12.80
N MET A 571 -35.27 -24.05 -12.63
CA MET A 571 -33.82 -23.92 -12.59
C MET A 571 -33.35 -23.53 -14.00
N GLN A 572 -32.74 -22.36 -14.15
CA GLN A 572 -31.81 -22.09 -15.25
C GLN A 572 -30.41 -21.88 -14.68
N SER A 573 -29.62 -22.94 -14.88
CA SER A 573 -28.18 -23.03 -15.06
C SER A 573 -27.43 -21.69 -15.13
N ALA A 574 -26.59 -21.43 -14.13
CA ALA A 574 -25.43 -20.56 -14.29
C ALA A 574 -24.16 -21.41 -14.29
N THR A 575 -23.81 -21.76 -15.51
CA THR A 575 -22.57 -22.30 -16.07
C THR A 575 -21.29 -21.86 -15.34
N MET A 576 -20.50 -22.86 -14.90
CA MET A 576 -19.04 -22.81 -14.77
C MET A 576 -18.42 -22.26 -16.06
N VAL A 577 -17.69 -21.14 -16.01
CA VAL A 577 -16.56 -20.91 -16.91
C VAL A 577 -15.46 -20.12 -16.17
N LEU A 578 -14.32 -20.82 -16.03
CA LEU A 578 -12.92 -20.41 -15.78
C LEU A 578 -12.56 -19.73 -14.46
#